data_AF-A0A7V9E339-F1
#
_entry.id   AF-A0A7V9E339-F1
#
_cell.length_a   1.000
_cell.length_b   1.000
_cell.length_c   1.000
_cell.angle_alpha   90.00
_cell.angle_beta   90.00
_cell.angle_gamma   90.00
#
_symmetry.space_group_name_H-M   'P 1'
#
loop_
_entity.id
_entity.type
_entity.pdbx_description
1 polymer ?
#
loop_
_entity_poly.entity_id
_entity_poly.type
_entity_poly.pdbx_seq_one_letter_code
_entity_poly.pdbx_strand_id
1 'polypeptide(L)'
;MLTFTIAGRGVELDSAAVERSLAAELPEPIHEHYVVVGGRRFPPKQVITLVTGLDRADFTTHQARRVLQRLGFPAARRLPAPARRLSEPPAREGGAQANPLVEALRPFIGKWVAVSGDEVLVAADTPKEVVGWLTRHGLVADSMFGVPRSDADIFGAAPY
;
A
#
# COMPACT_ATOMS: atom_id res chain seq x y z
N MET A 1 23.02 2.92 -8.45
CA MET A 1 22.53 2.95 -9.85
C MET A 1 22.82 1.63 -10.56
N LEU A 2 21.81 1.04 -11.19
CA LEU A 2 21.85 -0.23 -11.91
C LEU A 2 21.16 -0.08 -13.28
N THR A 3 21.70 -0.74 -14.30
CA THR A 3 21.11 -0.74 -15.65
C THR A 3 20.24 -1.98 -15.84
N PHE A 4 19.04 -1.77 -16.39
CA PHE A 4 18.07 -2.82 -16.68
C PHE A 4 17.58 -2.71 -18.12
N THR A 5 17.14 -3.83 -18.69
CA THR A 5 16.39 -3.84 -19.94
C THR A 5 14.92 -4.07 -19.64
N ILE A 6 14.08 -3.06 -19.92
CA ILE A 6 12.64 -3.10 -19.75
C ILE A 6 12.01 -2.78 -21.10
N ALA A 7 11.08 -3.62 -21.58
CA ALA A 7 10.48 -3.47 -22.90
C ALA A 7 11.50 -3.33 -24.06
N GLY A 8 12.65 -3.99 -23.96
CA GLY A 8 13.74 -3.88 -24.94
C GLY A 8 14.52 -2.57 -24.89
N ARG A 9 14.22 -1.65 -23.96
CA ARG A 9 14.94 -0.39 -23.75
C ARG A 9 15.87 -0.49 -22.55
N GLY A 10 17.09 0.02 -22.69
CA GLY A 10 18.03 0.19 -21.59
C GLY A 10 17.60 1.35 -20.69
N VAL A 11 17.40 1.08 -19.41
CA VAL A 11 16.98 2.06 -18.41
C VAL A 11 17.93 2.00 -17.24
N GLU A 12 18.42 3.16 -16.82
CA GLU A 12 19.21 3.29 -15.60
C GLU A 12 18.30 3.66 -14.44
N LEU A 13 18.36 2.86 -13.37
CA LEU A 13 17.53 3.04 -12.20
C LEU A 13 18.37 3.06 -10.93
N ASP A 14 17.92 3.85 -9.98
CA ASP A 14 18.50 3.94 -8.65
C ASP A 14 17.39 3.91 -7.59
N SER A 15 17.63 3.26 -6.46
CA SER A 15 16.63 3.12 -5.41
C SER A 15 16.20 4.48 -4.84
N ALA A 16 17.13 5.43 -4.68
CA ALA A 16 16.80 6.77 -4.19
C ALA A 16 15.96 7.56 -5.21
N ALA A 17 16.18 7.34 -6.51
CA ALA A 17 15.33 7.93 -7.55
C ALA A 17 13.91 7.35 -7.49
N VAL A 18 13.76 6.04 -7.33
CA VAL A 18 12.45 5.37 -7.17
C VAL A 18 11.70 5.91 -5.95
N GLU A 19 12.37 6.03 -4.80
CA GLU A 19 11.76 6.57 -3.58
C GLU A 19 11.29 8.02 -3.76
N ARG A 20 12.10 8.87 -4.37
CA ARG A 20 11.71 10.28 -4.66
C ARG A 20 10.52 10.38 -5.59
N SER A 21 10.48 9.58 -6.66
CA SER A 21 9.35 9.57 -7.60
C SER A 21 8.04 9.13 -6.94
N LEU A 22 8.10 8.31 -5.89
CA LEU A 22 6.92 7.77 -5.20
C LEU A 22 6.54 8.53 -3.93
N ALA A 23 7.35 9.47 -3.47
CA ALA A 23 7.14 10.15 -2.19
C ALA A 23 5.77 10.84 -2.10
N ALA A 24 5.31 11.44 -3.20
CA ALA A 24 4.02 12.15 -3.28
C ALA A 24 2.91 11.33 -3.95
N GLU A 25 3.19 10.10 -4.37
CA GLU A 25 2.25 9.28 -5.15
C GLU A 25 1.52 8.29 -4.27
N LEU A 26 0.22 8.11 -4.48
CA LEU A 26 -0.55 7.08 -3.77
C LEU A 26 -0.46 5.74 -4.51
N PRO A 27 -0.26 4.61 -3.80
CA PRO A 27 -0.40 3.30 -4.41
C PRO A 27 -1.76 3.10 -5.03
N GLU A 28 -1.80 2.51 -6.21
CA GLU A 28 -3.02 1.99 -6.81
C GLU A 28 -3.47 0.70 -6.11
N PRO A 29 -4.74 0.30 -6.30
CA PRO A 29 -5.29 -0.91 -5.70
C PRO A 29 -4.41 -2.14 -5.98
N ILE A 30 -4.05 -2.86 -4.91
CA ILE A 30 -3.24 -4.06 -5.02
C ILE A 30 -4.14 -5.27 -5.23
N HIS A 31 -4.08 -5.83 -6.43
CA HIS A 31 -4.80 -7.05 -6.76
C HIS A 31 -4.07 -8.29 -6.23
N GLU A 32 -2.76 -8.39 -6.51
CA GLU A 32 -2.04 -9.64 -6.30
C GLU A 32 -0.58 -9.45 -5.93
N HIS A 33 0.17 -8.65 -6.68
CA HIS A 33 1.60 -8.47 -6.45
C HIS A 33 1.89 -7.03 -6.02
N TYR A 34 2.80 -6.87 -5.05
CA TYR A 34 3.24 -5.56 -4.59
C TYR A 34 4.74 -5.55 -4.26
N VAL A 35 5.31 -4.35 -4.28
CA VAL A 35 6.62 -4.01 -3.71
C VAL A 35 6.44 -3.06 -2.54
N VAL A 36 7.36 -3.05 -1.60
CA VAL A 36 7.39 -2.07 -0.50
C VAL A 36 8.38 -0.97 -0.83
N VAL A 37 7.91 0.26 -0.93
CA VAL A 37 8.73 1.47 -1.14
C VAL A 37 8.32 2.52 -0.11
N GLY A 38 9.27 3.04 0.66
CA GLY A 38 8.99 4.04 1.70
C GLY A 38 7.93 3.59 2.73
N GLY A 39 7.89 2.29 3.05
CA GLY A 39 6.90 1.71 3.97
C GLY A 39 5.51 1.48 3.37
N ARG A 40 5.28 1.81 2.10
CA ARG A 40 3.99 1.68 1.42
C ARG A 40 4.05 0.58 0.37
N ARG A 41 2.94 -0.15 0.19
CA ARG A 41 2.83 -1.24 -0.78
C ARG A 41 2.37 -0.66 -2.10
N PHE A 42 3.15 -0.82 -3.17
CA PHE A 42 2.83 -0.35 -4.52
C PHE A 42 2.72 -1.52 -5.51
N PRO A 43 1.78 -1.50 -6.46
CA PRO A 43 1.81 -2.37 -7.62
C PRO A 43 3.13 -2.21 -8.39
N PRO A 44 3.86 -3.30 -8.73
CA PRO A 44 5.17 -3.20 -9.38
C PRO A 44 5.12 -2.41 -10.69
N LYS A 45 4.02 -2.55 -11.44
CA LYS A 45 3.87 -1.85 -12.72
C LYS A 45 3.68 -0.36 -12.56
N GLN A 46 2.97 0.08 -11.52
CA GLN A 46 2.84 1.51 -11.22
C GLN A 46 4.21 2.13 -10.97
N VAL A 47 5.04 1.48 -10.16
CA VAL A 47 6.38 1.99 -9.85
C VAL A 47 7.22 2.16 -11.11
N ILE A 48 7.29 1.14 -11.97
CA ILE A 48 8.08 1.24 -13.20
C ILE A 48 7.53 2.33 -14.13
N THR A 49 6.21 2.42 -14.31
CA THR A 49 5.61 3.47 -15.15
C THR A 49 5.94 4.86 -14.62
N LEU A 50 5.82 5.11 -13.32
CA LEU A 50 6.10 6.43 -12.73
C LEU A 50 7.58 6.84 -12.84
N VAL A 51 8.50 5.88 -12.69
CA VAL A 51 9.95 6.16 -12.68
C VAL A 51 10.53 6.22 -14.08
N THR A 52 9.98 5.45 -15.03
CA THR A 52 10.55 5.30 -16.38
C THR A 52 9.74 5.98 -17.48
N GLY A 53 8.47 6.33 -17.20
CA GLY A 53 7.53 6.82 -18.20
C GLY A 53 7.06 5.76 -19.22
N LEU A 54 7.46 4.50 -19.06
CA LEU A 54 7.06 3.42 -19.96
C LEU A 54 5.58 3.05 -19.79
N ASP A 55 4.95 2.71 -20.91
CA ASP A 55 3.56 2.26 -20.90
C ASP A 55 3.45 0.91 -20.20
N ARG A 56 2.38 0.72 -19.43
CA ARG A 56 2.16 -0.54 -18.71
C ARG A 56 2.02 -1.72 -19.67
N ALA A 57 1.54 -1.53 -20.90
CA ALA A 57 1.42 -2.59 -21.89
C ALA A 57 2.79 -3.13 -22.34
N ASP A 58 3.85 -2.34 -22.21
CA ASP A 58 5.18 -2.67 -22.72
C ASP A 58 5.93 -3.70 -21.88
N PHE A 59 5.46 -3.97 -20.65
CA PHE A 59 6.14 -4.87 -19.73
C PHE A 59 5.19 -5.63 -18.79
N THR A 60 5.68 -6.76 -18.28
CA THR A 60 4.89 -7.63 -17.39
C THR A 60 5.07 -7.28 -15.92
N THR A 61 4.08 -7.65 -15.09
CA THR A 61 4.17 -7.51 -13.63
C THR A 61 5.41 -8.22 -13.06
N HIS A 62 5.73 -9.41 -13.58
CA HIS A 62 6.90 -10.18 -13.16
C HIS A 62 8.21 -9.48 -13.50
N GLN A 63 8.31 -8.88 -14.70
CA GLN A 63 9.49 -8.11 -15.10
C GLN A 63 9.68 -6.90 -14.19
N ALA A 64 8.62 -6.12 -13.96
CA ALA A 64 8.66 -4.98 -13.04
C ALA A 64 9.08 -5.40 -11.62
N ARG A 65 8.49 -6.47 -11.10
CA ARG A 65 8.81 -7.02 -9.77
C ARG A 65 10.28 -7.45 -9.67
N ARG A 66 10.82 -8.12 -10.69
CA ARG A 66 12.22 -8.57 -10.73
C ARG A 66 13.20 -7.40 -10.76
N VAL A 67 12.91 -6.35 -11.53
CA VAL A 67 13.73 -5.13 -11.56
C VAL A 67 13.78 -4.49 -10.16
N LEU A 68 12.61 -4.32 -9.53
CA LEU A 68 12.50 -3.67 -8.22
C LEU A 68 13.16 -4.50 -7.11
N GLN A 69 13.03 -5.82 -7.14
CA GLN A 69 13.76 -6.71 -6.23
C GLN A 69 15.28 -6.57 -6.38
N ARG A 70 15.79 -6.46 -7.62
CA ARG A 70 17.22 -6.26 -7.88
C ARG A 70 17.72 -4.89 -7.44
N LEU A 71 16.83 -3.89 -7.35
CA LEU A 71 17.11 -2.59 -6.75
C LEU A 71 17.04 -2.60 -5.21
N GLY A 72 16.68 -3.73 -4.60
CA GLY A 72 16.62 -3.89 -3.15
C GLY A 72 15.22 -3.71 -2.54
N PHE A 73 14.18 -3.51 -3.34
CA PHE A 73 12.82 -3.36 -2.81
C PHE A 73 12.20 -4.72 -2.46
N PRO A 74 11.72 -4.92 -1.23
CA PRO A 74 11.01 -6.14 -0.85
C PRO A 74 9.74 -6.30 -1.71
N ALA A 75 9.51 -7.50 -2.23
CA ALA A 75 8.34 -7.77 -3.07
C ALA A 75 7.61 -9.04 -2.65
N ALA A 76 6.30 -8.92 -2.44
CA ALA A 76 5.46 -9.99 -1.96
C ALA A 76 4.18 -10.11 -2.80
N ARG A 77 3.39 -11.14 -2.50
CA ARG A 77 2.06 -11.35 -3.05
C ARG A 77 1.04 -11.11 -1.94
N ARG A 78 -0.09 -10.52 -2.29
CA ARG A 78 -1.29 -10.51 -1.46
C ARG A 78 -1.76 -11.95 -1.32
N LEU A 79 -1.86 -12.43 -0.09
CA LEU A 79 -2.55 -13.68 0.18
C LEU A 79 -4.05 -13.39 0.06
N PRO A 80 -4.83 -14.24 -0.62
CA PRO A 80 -6.28 -14.08 -0.61
C PRO A 80 -6.75 -14.13 0.84
N ALA A 81 -7.51 -13.12 1.26
CA ALA A 81 -8.17 -13.15 2.55
C ALA A 81 -9.03 -14.42 2.61
N PRO A 82 -9.04 -15.17 3.73
CA PRO A 82 -9.94 -16.31 3.86
C PRO A 82 -11.35 -15.79 3.59
N ALA A 83 -12.04 -16.41 2.61
CA ALA A 83 -13.38 -16.00 2.23
C ALA A 83 -14.25 -16.08 3.49
N ARG A 84 -14.60 -14.91 4.05
CA ARG A 84 -15.50 -14.81 5.19
C ARG A 84 -16.81 -15.44 4.74
N ARG A 85 -17.12 -16.63 5.24
CA ARG A 85 -18.41 -17.28 4.98
C ARG A 85 -19.49 -16.28 5.41
N LEU A 86 -20.30 -15.85 4.45
CA LEU A 86 -21.40 -14.92 4.63
C LEU A 86 -22.53 -15.60 5.41
N SER A 87 -22.32 -15.92 6.67
CA SER A 87 -23.37 -16.29 7.64
C SER A 87 -22.75 -16.39 9.03
N GLU A 88 -22.49 -15.27 9.70
CA GLU A 88 -22.60 -15.16 11.17
C GLU A 88 -22.43 -13.68 11.56
N PRO A 89 -23.34 -13.11 12.37
CA PRO A 89 -23.12 -11.79 12.95
C PRO A 89 -21.86 -11.86 13.83
N PRO A 90 -21.01 -10.81 13.88
CA PRO A 90 -19.79 -10.88 14.66
C PRO A 90 -20.14 -11.03 16.14
N ALA A 91 -19.93 -12.23 16.68
CA ALA A 91 -19.76 -12.42 18.10
C ALA A 91 -18.63 -11.49 18.54
N ARG A 92 -18.91 -10.64 19.53
CA ARG A 92 -17.90 -9.81 20.19
C ARG A 92 -16.97 -10.73 20.96
N GLU A 93 -15.99 -11.32 20.28
CA GLU A 93 -14.94 -12.08 20.93
C GLU A 93 -13.76 -11.17 21.17
N GLY A 94 -13.74 -10.61 22.39
CA GLY A 94 -12.53 -10.08 22.99
C GLY A 94 -11.52 -11.20 23.13
N GLY A 95 -10.51 -11.20 22.26
CA GLY A 95 -9.38 -12.10 22.34
C GLY A 95 -8.20 -11.45 21.63
N ALA A 96 -7.14 -11.17 22.38
CA ALA A 96 -5.86 -10.70 21.88
C ALA A 96 -5.16 -11.79 21.04
N GLN A 97 -5.76 -12.19 19.91
CA GLN A 97 -4.99 -12.78 18.82
C GLN A 97 -4.18 -11.64 18.22
N ALA A 98 -2.89 -11.88 17.96
CA ALA A 98 -1.99 -10.92 17.32
C ALA A 98 -2.66 -10.38 16.06
N ASN A 99 -3.25 -9.19 16.17
CA ASN A 99 -4.20 -8.70 15.18
C ASN A 99 -3.40 -8.40 13.90
N PRO A 100 -3.59 -9.18 12.82
CA PRO A 100 -2.80 -9.02 11.58
C PRO A 100 -2.95 -7.60 11.03
N LEU A 101 -4.10 -6.96 11.27
CA LEU A 101 -4.33 -5.57 10.93
C LEU A 101 -3.41 -4.63 11.72
N VAL A 102 -3.26 -4.82 13.04
CA VAL A 102 -2.37 -3.99 13.87
C VAL A 102 -0.93 -4.08 13.38
N GLU A 103 -0.45 -5.28 13.04
CA GLU A 103 0.89 -5.45 12.47
C GLU A 103 1.02 -4.78 11.09
N ALA A 104 0.00 -4.91 10.24
CA ALA A 104 -0.06 -4.26 8.94
C ALA A 104 -0.13 -2.72 9.02
N LEU A 105 -0.62 -2.17 10.14
CA LEU A 105 -0.71 -0.73 10.40
C LEU A 105 0.58 -0.12 10.94
N ARG A 106 1.49 -0.92 11.52
CA ARG A 106 2.76 -0.43 12.10
C ARG A 106 3.57 0.46 11.15
N PRO A 107 3.65 0.20 9.83
CA PRO A 107 4.37 1.08 8.89
C PRO A 107 3.66 2.42 8.62
N PHE A 108 2.38 2.54 8.96
CA PHE A 108 1.53 3.69 8.63
C PHE A 108 1.27 4.62 9.82
N ILE A 109 2.07 4.53 10.88
CA ILE A 109 1.99 5.41 12.05
C ILE A 109 2.04 6.89 11.60
N GLY A 110 1.05 7.67 12.02
CA GLY A 110 0.87 9.07 11.64
C GLY A 110 0.26 9.31 10.25
N LYS A 111 -0.29 8.28 9.59
CA LYS A 111 -0.97 8.35 8.28
C LYS A 111 -2.46 8.05 8.44
N TRP A 112 -3.27 8.54 7.52
CA TRP A 112 -4.66 8.13 7.33
C TRP A 112 -4.71 6.86 6.52
N VAL A 113 -5.45 5.87 7.02
CA VAL A 113 -5.55 4.54 6.40
C VAL A 113 -7.01 4.20 6.16
N ALA A 114 -7.31 3.74 4.95
CA ALA A 114 -8.57 3.08 4.63
C ALA A 114 -8.38 1.57 4.67
N VAL A 115 -9.26 0.88 5.40
CA VAL A 115 -9.23 -0.56 5.58
C VAL A 115 -10.54 -1.20 5.11
N SER A 116 -10.45 -2.42 4.60
CA SER A 116 -11.60 -3.29 4.39
C SER A 116 -11.27 -4.68 4.92
N GLY A 117 -12.11 -5.18 5.84
CA GLY A 117 -11.77 -6.31 6.71
C GLY A 117 -10.46 -6.07 7.47
N ASP A 118 -9.50 -6.99 7.31
CA ASP A 118 -8.17 -6.92 7.92
C ASP A 118 -7.11 -6.35 6.95
N GLU A 119 -7.53 -5.74 5.84
CA GLU A 119 -6.65 -5.28 4.78
C GLU A 119 -6.62 -3.76 4.64
N VAL A 120 -5.41 -3.21 4.55
CA VAL A 120 -5.16 -1.81 4.22
C VAL A 120 -5.29 -1.60 2.70
N LEU A 121 -6.30 -0.83 2.28
CA LEU A 121 -6.53 -0.48 0.88
C LEU A 121 -5.59 0.64 0.42
N VAL A 122 -5.47 1.69 1.22
CA VAL A 122 -4.60 2.84 0.94
C VAL A 122 -4.19 3.54 2.23
N ALA A 123 -2.98 4.10 2.25
CA ALA A 123 -2.49 4.99 3.30
C ALA A 123 -1.99 6.32 2.69
N ALA A 124 -2.41 7.45 3.26
CA ALA A 124 -2.06 8.80 2.83
C ALA A 124 -1.80 9.73 4.03
N ASP A 125 -1.24 10.92 3.78
CA ASP A 125 -0.97 11.91 4.84
C ASP A 125 -2.23 12.58 5.37
N THR A 126 -3.25 12.74 4.51
CA THR A 126 -4.50 13.40 4.87
C THR A 126 -5.74 12.53 4.56
N PRO A 127 -6.85 12.71 5.30
CA PRO A 127 -8.09 11.96 5.01
C PRO A 127 -8.68 12.32 3.65
N LYS A 128 -8.50 13.57 3.19
CA LYS A 128 -8.98 14.02 1.88
C LYS A 128 -8.35 13.24 0.73
N GLU A 129 -7.07 12.93 0.83
CA GLU A 129 -6.37 12.09 -0.15
C GLU A 129 -6.91 10.67 -0.16
N VAL A 130 -7.18 10.09 1.00
CA VAL A 130 -7.79 8.76 1.11
C VAL A 130 -9.17 8.73 0.46
N VAL A 131 -10.04 9.69 0.76
CA VAL A 131 -11.38 9.78 0.16
C VAL A 131 -11.29 9.98 -1.35
N GLY A 132 -10.45 10.92 -1.81
CA GLY A 132 -10.25 11.16 -3.24
C GLY A 132 -9.73 9.94 -3.99
N TRP A 133 -8.86 9.15 -3.34
CA TRP A 133 -8.39 7.88 -3.86
C TRP A 133 -9.51 6.84 -3.97
N LEU A 134 -10.31 6.66 -2.92
CA LEU A 134 -11.44 5.73 -2.92
C LEU A 134 -12.44 6.06 -4.03
N THR A 135 -12.79 7.34 -4.17
CA THR A 135 -13.70 7.80 -5.23
C THR A 135 -13.12 7.56 -6.62
N ARG A 136 -11.84 7.89 -6.85
CA ARG A 136 -11.18 7.71 -8.15
C ARG A 136 -11.14 6.25 -8.57
N HIS A 137 -10.93 5.34 -7.61
CA HIS A 137 -10.82 3.91 -7.89
C HIS A 137 -12.14 3.14 -7.73
N GLY A 138 -13.25 3.82 -7.39
CA GLY A 138 -14.56 3.19 -7.21
C GLY A 138 -14.60 2.17 -6.06
N LEU A 139 -13.77 2.38 -5.04
CA LEU A 139 -13.65 1.47 -3.90
C LEU A 139 -14.38 2.03 -2.68
N VAL A 140 -14.85 1.14 -1.83
CA VAL A 140 -15.45 1.46 -0.53
C VAL A 140 -14.60 0.81 0.56
N ALA A 141 -14.31 1.57 1.60
CA ALA A 141 -13.62 1.08 2.79
C ALA A 141 -14.65 0.80 3.89
N ASP A 142 -14.44 -0.26 4.67
CA ASP A 142 -15.27 -0.55 5.84
C ASP A 142 -15.00 0.45 6.97
N SER A 143 -13.76 0.95 7.04
CA SER A 143 -13.35 1.98 8.01
C SER A 143 -12.20 2.82 7.47
N MET A 144 -12.14 4.09 7.90
CA MET A 144 -11.05 5.01 7.62
C MET A 144 -10.67 5.75 8.90
N PHE A 145 -9.41 5.69 9.30
CA PHE A 145 -8.93 6.34 10.52
C PHE A 145 -7.48 6.77 10.39
N GLY A 146 -7.07 7.76 11.19
CA GLY A 146 -5.67 8.12 11.37
C GLY A 146 -5.00 7.13 12.31
N VAL A 147 -3.85 6.58 11.91
CA VAL A 147 -3.03 5.76 12.81
C VAL A 147 -2.28 6.72 13.74
N PRO A 148 -2.54 6.72 15.06
CA PRO A 148 -1.93 7.66 16.00
C PRO A 148 -0.40 7.48 16.06
N ARG A 149 0.35 8.54 16.38
CA ARG A 149 1.82 8.45 16.55
C ARG A 149 2.21 7.89 17.91
N SER A 150 1.30 7.99 18.90
CA SER A 150 1.46 7.45 20.26
C SER A 150 0.10 7.23 20.91
N ASP A 151 0.04 6.41 21.97
CA ASP A 151 -1.18 6.22 22.77
C ASP A 151 -1.72 7.54 23.37
N ALA A 152 -0.83 8.52 23.59
CA ALA A 152 -1.20 9.86 24.03
C ALA A 152 -2.05 10.65 23.01
N ASP A 153 -1.98 10.30 21.72
CA ASP A 153 -2.77 10.93 20.65
C ASP A 153 -4.18 10.32 20.52
N ILE A 154 -4.47 9.24 21.24
CA ILE A 154 -5.77 8.54 21.20
C ILE A 154 -6.86 9.37 21.91
N PHE A 155 -6.47 10.27 22.80
CA PHE A 155 -7.38 11.18 23.46
C PHE A 155 -7.62 12.42 22.60
N GLY A 156 -8.64 12.33 21.74
CA GLY A 156 -9.40 13.51 21.37
C GLY A 156 -9.83 14.21 22.66
N ALA A 157 -9.36 15.44 22.83
CA ALA A 157 -9.76 16.32 23.92
C ALA A 157 -11.29 16.37 24.00
N ALA A 158 -11.87 15.73 25.01
CA ALA A 158 -13.16 16.12 25.52
C ALA A 158 -12.93 17.34 26.42
N PRO A 159 -13.41 18.55 26.07
CA PRO A 159 -13.47 19.61 27.06
C PRO A 159 -14.45 19.18 28.15
N TYR A 160 -14.02 19.30 29.41
CA TYR A 160 -14.88 19.20 30.59
C TYR A 160 -15.81 20.41 30.68
#